data_AF-A0A6L6WK55-F1
#
_entry.id   AF-A0A6L6WK55-F1
#
_cell.length_a   1.000
_cell.length_b   1.000
_cell.length_c   1.000
_cell.angle_alpha   90.00
_cell.angle_beta   90.00
_cell.angle_gamma   90.00
#
_symmetry.space_group_name_H-M   'P 1'
#
loop_
_entity.id
_entity.type
_entity.pdbx_description
1 polymer ?
#
loop_
_entity_poly.entity_id
_entity_poly.type
_entity_poly.pdbx_seq_one_letter_code
_entity_poly.pdbx_strand_id
1 'polypeptide(L)'
;MNSPPADRSNLGTWGKLCVEDRLTLLVLIGASPSGLVQKISKGCSVTLVNLSGKRVDRLVKGASELSKTTIPGGVYDGVGASTESFGYNATVLSSADVPEQVVYEFVKATFQNIDKMRNQNPVWYDLQPSKMIRDGLVAPLHPGASKYYRERGWLN
;
A
#
# COMPACT_ATOMS: atom_id res chain seq x y z
N MET A 1 -7.77 33.65 -5.43
CA MET A 1 -7.64 33.64 -3.95
C MET A 1 -6.31 33.01 -3.63
N ASN A 2 -5.36 33.78 -3.12
CA ASN A 2 -4.03 33.27 -2.79
C ASN A 2 -4.14 32.47 -1.49
N SER A 3 -3.79 31.19 -1.52
CA SER A 3 -3.69 30.36 -0.33
C SER A 3 -2.72 31.01 0.67
N PRO A 4 -3.03 30.99 1.98
CA PRO A 4 -2.10 31.50 3.00
C PRO A 4 -0.75 30.78 2.89
N PRO A 5 0.36 31.47 3.20
CA PRO A 5 1.69 30.85 3.15
C PRO A 5 1.72 29.64 4.09
N ALA A 6 2.13 28.50 3.54
CA ALA A 6 2.22 27.25 4.30
C ALA A 6 3.12 27.44 5.53
N ASP A 7 2.68 26.92 6.68
CA ASP A 7 3.49 26.90 7.90
C ASP A 7 4.78 26.11 7.65
N ARG A 8 5.88 26.84 7.47
CA ARG A 8 7.19 26.30 7.09
C ARG A 8 7.89 25.54 8.22
N SER A 9 7.37 25.60 9.45
CA SER A 9 8.03 25.04 10.63
C SER A 9 7.94 23.51 10.73
N ASN A 10 6.98 22.87 10.05
CA ASN A 10 6.68 21.43 10.20
C ASN A 10 6.68 20.62 8.88
N LEU A 11 7.38 21.10 7.85
CA LEU A 11 7.35 20.53 6.50
C LEU A 11 8.25 19.30 6.28
N GLY A 12 9.16 19.00 7.22
CA GLY A 12 10.22 18.00 7.02
C GLY A 12 11.16 18.36 5.86
N THR A 13 12.16 17.51 5.58
CA THR A 13 13.17 17.79 4.53
C THR A 13 12.55 17.98 3.15
N TRP A 14 11.62 17.10 2.77
CA TRP A 14 11.01 17.12 1.45
C TRP A 14 10.10 18.33 1.22
N GLY A 15 9.32 18.73 2.22
CA GLY A 15 8.48 19.91 2.11
C GLY A 15 9.31 21.20 2.07
N LYS A 16 10.45 21.26 2.76
CA LYS A 16 11.42 22.37 2.64
C LYS A 16 11.96 22.49 1.22
N LEU A 17 12.45 21.38 0.66
CA LEU A 17 12.94 21.37 -0.73
C LEU A 17 11.86 21.79 -1.72
N CYS A 18 10.60 21.44 -1.44
CA CYS A 18 9.49 21.85 -2.29
C CYS A 18 9.22 23.35 -2.24
N VAL A 19 9.13 23.96 -1.05
CA VAL A 19 8.87 25.41 -0.93
C VAL A 19 10.07 26.28 -1.32
N GLU A 20 11.26 25.69 -1.44
CA GLU A 20 12.48 26.32 -1.95
C GLU A 20 12.64 26.15 -3.47
N ASP A 21 11.66 25.59 -4.18
CA ASP A 21 11.72 25.26 -5.62
C ASP A 21 12.88 24.32 -6.00
N ARG A 22 13.28 23.45 -5.05
CA ARG A 22 14.38 22.47 -5.18
C ARG A 22 13.90 21.03 -5.33
N LEU A 23 12.59 20.79 -5.39
CA LEU A 23 11.99 19.48 -5.61
C LEU A 23 11.13 19.50 -6.88
N THR A 24 11.61 18.84 -7.94
CA THR A 24 10.87 18.69 -9.20
C THR A 24 10.14 17.35 -9.31
N LEU A 25 10.77 16.27 -8.83
CA LEU A 25 10.22 14.92 -8.87
C LEU A 25 10.54 14.17 -7.59
N LEU A 26 9.53 13.55 -7.00
CA LEU A 26 9.68 12.59 -5.92
C LEU A 26 9.20 11.22 -6.40
N VAL A 27 10.09 10.24 -6.42
CA VAL A 27 9.73 8.83 -6.62
C VAL A 27 9.59 8.19 -5.25
N LEU A 28 8.39 7.70 -4.94
CA LEU A 28 8.07 7.10 -3.65
C LEU A 28 7.49 5.70 -3.83
N ILE A 29 8.07 4.74 -3.12
CA ILE A 29 7.46 3.42 -2.88
C ILE A 29 6.94 3.45 -1.44
N GLY A 30 5.62 3.38 -1.27
CA GLY A 30 5.01 3.47 0.05
C GLY A 30 3.50 3.27 0.02
N ALA A 31 2.90 3.22 1.21
CA ALA A 31 1.45 3.10 1.36
C ALA A 31 0.73 4.38 0.90
N SER A 32 -0.44 4.20 0.32
CA SER A 32 -1.39 5.27 0.07
C SER A 32 -2.58 5.11 1.04
N PRO A 33 -3.00 6.18 1.74
CA PRO A 33 -2.45 7.53 1.74
C PRO A 33 -1.07 7.65 2.41
N SER A 34 -0.17 8.47 1.84
CA SER A 34 1.15 8.76 2.40
C SER A 34 1.15 10.06 3.21
N GLY A 35 1.51 9.99 4.49
CA GLY A 35 1.65 11.18 5.33
C GLY A 35 2.73 12.16 4.83
N LEU A 36 3.74 11.67 4.10
CA LEU A 36 4.74 12.52 3.46
C LEU A 36 4.11 13.37 2.34
N VAL A 37 3.36 12.72 1.45
CA VAL A 37 2.72 13.41 0.32
C VAL A 37 1.65 14.39 0.83
N GLN A 38 0.90 14.03 1.87
CA GLN A 38 -0.05 14.94 2.54
C GLN A 38 0.63 16.19 3.10
N LYS A 39 1.83 16.07 3.68
CA LYS A 39 2.58 17.24 4.18
C LYS A 39 3.06 18.13 3.05
N ILE A 40 3.55 17.55 1.95
CA ILE A 40 4.02 18.30 0.78
C ILE A 40 2.85 19.02 0.10
N SER A 41 1.71 18.34 -0.09
CA SER A 41 0.54 18.89 -0.79
C SER A 41 -0.11 20.08 -0.08
N LYS A 42 0.12 20.24 1.23
CA LYS A 42 -0.33 21.41 2.00
C LYS A 42 0.39 22.71 1.64
N GLY A 43 1.63 22.61 1.15
CA GLY A 43 2.48 23.78 0.88
C GLY A 43 2.91 23.95 -0.57
N CYS A 44 2.71 22.94 -1.39
CA CYS A 44 3.07 22.93 -2.79
C CYS A 44 1.96 22.35 -3.65
N SER A 45 1.88 22.82 -4.90
CA SER A 45 1.09 22.12 -5.91
C SER A 45 1.74 20.78 -6.24
N VAL A 46 0.99 19.69 -6.03
CA VAL A 46 1.44 18.33 -6.32
C VAL A 46 0.65 17.79 -7.51
N THR A 47 1.34 17.14 -8.43
CA THR A 47 0.72 16.32 -9.48
C THR A 47 1.19 14.88 -9.31
N LEU A 48 0.25 13.94 -9.24
CA LEU A 48 0.58 12.52 -9.30
C LEU A 48 0.68 12.08 -10.76
N VAL A 49 1.76 11.38 -11.10
CA VAL A 49 2.00 10.88 -12.45
C VAL A 49 1.37 9.49 -12.57
N ASN A 50 0.49 9.31 -13.57
CA ASN A 50 -0.08 8.00 -13.88
C ASN A 50 1.02 7.02 -14.30
N LEU A 51 1.12 5.89 -13.59
CA LEU A 51 1.97 4.77 -13.96
C LEU A 51 1.08 3.65 -14.51
N SER A 52 0.79 3.71 -15.81
CA SER A 52 -0.03 2.71 -16.49
C SER A 52 0.45 2.39 -17.92
N GLY A 53 -0.33 1.56 -18.62
CA GLY A 53 -0.06 1.13 -20.00
C GLY A 53 0.87 -0.08 -20.13
N LYS A 54 1.19 -0.42 -21.39
CA LYS A 54 1.84 -1.69 -21.78
C LYS A 54 3.18 -1.99 -21.06
N ARG A 55 3.93 -0.95 -20.67
CA ARG A 55 5.19 -1.11 -19.94
C ARG A 55 4.94 -1.57 -18.50
N VAL A 56 3.99 -0.93 -17.82
CA VAL A 56 3.55 -1.32 -16.48
C VAL A 56 2.92 -2.71 -16.50
N ASP A 57 2.09 -3.00 -17.51
CA ASP A 57 1.51 -4.35 -17.68
C ASP A 57 2.57 -5.43 -17.77
N ARG A 58 3.67 -5.16 -18.49
CA ARG A 58 4.78 -6.10 -18.62
C ARG A 58 5.53 -6.28 -17.31
N LEU A 59 5.78 -5.20 -16.58
CA LEU A 59 6.45 -5.26 -15.28
C LEU A 59 5.61 -6.08 -14.28
N VAL A 60 4.33 -5.76 -14.15
CA VAL A 60 3.42 -6.46 -13.23
C VAL A 60 3.24 -7.93 -13.61
N LYS A 61 3.16 -8.26 -14.91
CA LYS A 61 3.11 -9.67 -15.34
C LYS A 61 4.40 -10.44 -15.10
N GLY A 62 5.54 -9.74 -14.99
CA GLY A 62 6.86 -10.35 -14.81
C GLY A 62 7.24 -10.64 -13.36
N ALA A 63 6.46 -10.14 -12.39
CA ALA A 63 6.80 -10.20 -10.96
C ALA A 63 5.52 -10.41 -10.12
N SER A 64 5.41 -11.56 -9.45
CA SER A 64 4.21 -11.93 -8.68
C SER A 64 3.99 -11.06 -7.45
N GLU A 65 5.05 -10.43 -6.96
CA GLU A 65 5.03 -9.46 -5.87
C GLU A 65 4.43 -8.11 -6.27
N LEU A 66 4.29 -7.82 -7.56
CA LEU A 66 3.73 -6.55 -8.03
C LEU A 66 2.24 -6.66 -8.35
N SER A 67 1.49 -5.60 -8.05
CA SER A 67 0.11 -5.44 -8.48
C SER A 67 -0.16 -4.01 -8.93
N LYS A 68 -1.15 -3.86 -9.81
CA LYS A 68 -1.69 -2.54 -10.15
C LYS A 68 -2.54 -2.03 -9.01
N THR A 69 -2.53 -0.72 -8.82
CA THR A 69 -3.35 -0.05 -7.81
C THR A 69 -3.84 1.29 -8.34
N THR A 70 -4.85 1.84 -7.68
CA THR A 70 -5.38 3.17 -7.97
C THR A 70 -5.32 3.99 -6.69
N ILE A 71 -4.67 5.15 -6.75
CA ILE A 71 -4.73 6.15 -5.69
C ILE A 71 -6.02 6.95 -5.90
N PRO A 72 -6.99 6.92 -4.98
CA PRO A 72 -8.22 7.69 -5.13
C PRO A 72 -7.94 9.20 -5.18
N GLY A 73 -8.70 9.92 -6.00
CA GLY A 73 -8.69 11.38 -6.01
C GLY A 73 -9.17 11.95 -4.66
N GLY A 74 -8.69 13.15 -4.31
CA GLY A 74 -9.03 13.84 -3.07
C GLY A 74 -8.26 13.35 -1.83
N VAL A 75 -7.39 12.35 -1.96
CA VAL A 75 -6.55 11.85 -0.86
C VAL A 75 -5.44 12.84 -0.49
N TYR A 76 -5.03 13.71 -1.42
CA TYR A 76 -4.03 14.77 -1.21
C TYR A 76 -4.59 16.12 -1.66
N ASP A 77 -4.22 17.18 -0.94
CA ASP A 77 -4.67 18.54 -1.23
C ASP A 77 -4.32 18.95 -2.66
N GLY A 78 -5.30 19.46 -3.40
CA GLY A 78 -5.14 19.88 -4.79
C GLY A 78 -5.11 18.75 -5.84
N VAL A 79 -5.14 17.47 -5.44
CA VAL A 79 -5.16 16.32 -6.36
C VAL A 79 -6.57 15.73 -6.43
N GLY A 80 -7.40 16.25 -7.34
CA GLY A 80 -8.81 15.83 -7.47
C GLY A 80 -9.03 14.53 -8.24
N ALA A 81 -8.14 14.18 -9.17
CA ALA A 81 -8.29 12.99 -10.02
C ALA A 81 -7.66 11.75 -9.39
N SER A 82 -8.30 10.60 -9.55
CA SER A 82 -7.68 9.31 -9.25
C SER A 82 -6.49 9.06 -10.17
N THR A 83 -5.45 8.43 -9.64
CA THR A 83 -4.20 8.16 -10.37
C THR A 83 -3.91 6.67 -10.39
N GLU A 84 -3.70 6.12 -11.58
CA GLU A 84 -3.26 4.74 -11.78
C GLU A 84 -1.80 4.57 -11.38
N SER A 85 -1.50 3.47 -10.70
CA SER A 85 -0.14 3.13 -10.30
C SER A 85 0.06 1.62 -10.22
N PHE A 86 1.24 1.21 -9.77
CA PHE A 86 1.55 -0.16 -9.39
C PHE A 86 2.52 -0.15 -8.22
N GLY A 87 2.59 -1.27 -7.50
CA GLY A 87 3.47 -1.40 -6.35
C GLY A 87 3.54 -2.83 -5.87
N TYR A 88 4.23 -3.01 -4.74
CA TYR A 88 4.34 -4.31 -4.10
C TYR A 88 3.07 -4.66 -3.34
N ASN A 89 2.66 -5.93 -3.42
CA ASN A 89 1.77 -6.54 -2.46
C ASN A 89 2.55 -6.73 -1.14
N ALA A 90 2.05 -6.16 -0.05
CA ALA A 90 2.63 -6.39 1.26
C ALA A 90 2.35 -7.83 1.70
N THR A 91 3.37 -8.67 1.74
CA THR A 91 3.27 -10.10 2.08
C THR A 91 3.94 -10.37 3.42
N VAL A 92 3.24 -11.06 4.32
CA VAL A 92 3.80 -11.52 5.60
C VAL A 92 4.56 -12.81 5.35
N LEU A 93 5.85 -12.83 5.73
CA LEU A 93 6.74 -13.97 5.57
C LEU A 93 7.07 -14.59 6.93
N SER A 94 7.30 -15.89 6.93
CA SER A 94 7.78 -16.67 8.07
C SER A 94 8.93 -17.57 7.62
N SER A 95 9.80 -17.97 8.55
CA SER A 95 10.66 -19.13 8.32
C SER A 95 9.79 -20.39 8.14
N ALA A 96 10.29 -21.34 7.35
CA ALA A 96 9.71 -22.68 7.22
C ALA A 96 9.84 -23.51 8.51
N ASP A 97 10.76 -23.13 9.41
CA ASP A 97 11.01 -23.85 10.66
C ASP A 97 10.04 -23.47 11.80
N VAL A 98 9.19 -22.46 11.58
CA VAL A 98 8.20 -22.08 12.59
C VAL A 98 7.17 -23.19 12.72
N PRO A 99 6.83 -23.67 13.94
CA PRO A 99 5.88 -24.77 14.08
C PRO A 99 4.52 -24.48 13.42
N GLU A 100 3.95 -25.50 12.76
CA GLU A 100 2.65 -25.42 12.07
C GLU A 100 1.58 -24.72 12.91
N GLN A 101 1.45 -25.14 14.17
CA GLN A 101 0.44 -24.62 15.09
C GLN A 101 0.58 -23.12 15.36
N VAL A 102 1.81 -22.61 15.43
CA VAL A 102 2.06 -21.17 15.68
C VAL A 102 1.58 -20.35 14.49
N VAL A 103 1.92 -20.77 13.27
CA VAL A 103 1.48 -20.08 12.06
C VAL A 103 -0.03 -20.21 11.87
N TYR A 104 -0.61 -21.37 12.17
CA TYR A 104 -2.06 -21.58 12.13
C TYR A 104 -2.80 -20.58 13.04
N GLU A 105 -2.40 -20.47 14.31
CA GLU A 105 -3.05 -19.56 15.25
C GLU A 105 -2.84 -18.08 14.87
N PHE A 106 -1.67 -17.71 14.37
CA PHE A 106 -1.42 -16.35 13.86
C PHE A 106 -2.35 -16.01 12.69
N VAL A 107 -2.46 -16.90 11.71
CA VAL A 107 -3.33 -16.73 10.54
C VAL A 107 -4.79 -16.65 10.99
N LYS A 108 -5.23 -17.58 11.84
CA LYS A 108 -6.59 -17.60 12.39
C LYS A 108 -6.92 -16.28 13.11
N ALA A 109 -6.06 -15.82 14.00
CA ALA A 109 -6.24 -14.57 14.72
C ALA A 109 -6.34 -13.38 13.75
N THR A 110 -5.50 -13.34 12.72
CA THR A 110 -5.52 -12.30 11.69
C THR A 110 -6.88 -12.24 10.98
N PHE A 111 -7.35 -13.36 10.42
CA PHE A 111 -8.60 -13.37 9.66
C PHE A 111 -9.85 -13.21 10.53
N GLN A 112 -9.83 -13.68 11.78
CA GLN A 112 -10.93 -13.45 12.73
C GLN A 112 -11.06 -11.99 13.18
N ASN A 113 -9.97 -11.21 13.08
CA ASN A 113 -9.93 -9.81 13.50
C ASN A 113 -9.79 -8.83 12.33
N ILE A 114 -9.99 -9.28 11.09
CA ILE A 114 -9.73 -8.46 9.90
C ILE A 114 -10.56 -7.16 9.88
N ASP A 115 -11.81 -7.22 10.32
CA ASP A 115 -12.67 -6.02 10.37
C ASP A 115 -12.20 -5.02 11.43
N LYS A 116 -11.70 -5.51 12.56
CA LYS A 116 -11.08 -4.66 13.58
C LYS A 116 -9.82 -4.00 13.03
N MET A 117 -9.00 -4.73 12.28
CA MET A 117 -7.82 -4.16 11.61
C MET A 117 -8.23 -3.08 10.61
N ARG A 118 -9.16 -3.36 9.70
CA ARG A 118 -9.67 -2.38 8.70
C ARG A 118 -10.10 -1.07 9.35
N ASN A 119 -10.69 -1.12 10.55
CA ASN A 119 -11.15 0.06 11.29
C ASN A 119 -10.05 0.84 12.02
N GLN A 120 -8.86 0.24 12.25
CA GLN A 120 -7.78 0.89 13.00
C GLN A 120 -6.89 1.78 12.13
N ASN A 121 -6.78 1.52 10.83
CA ASN A 121 -5.92 2.27 9.93
C ASN A 121 -6.49 2.30 8.51
N PRO A 122 -6.65 3.49 7.88
CA PRO A 122 -7.15 3.61 6.50
C PRO A 122 -6.39 2.77 5.48
N VAL A 123 -5.09 2.51 5.69
CA VAL A 123 -4.26 1.68 4.80
C VAL A 123 -4.76 0.23 4.74
N TRP A 124 -5.45 -0.25 5.77
CA TRP A 124 -5.94 -1.62 5.86
C TRP A 124 -7.38 -1.78 5.38
N TYR A 125 -8.08 -0.68 5.06
CA TYR A 125 -9.50 -0.70 4.69
C TYR A 125 -9.80 -1.69 3.54
N ASP A 126 -8.91 -1.75 2.55
CA ASP A 126 -9.06 -2.57 1.35
C ASP A 126 -8.50 -4.00 1.47
N LEU A 127 -8.09 -4.45 2.67
CA LEU A 127 -7.65 -5.83 2.86
C LEU A 127 -8.79 -6.79 2.50
N GLN A 128 -8.62 -7.68 1.53
CA GLN A 128 -9.64 -8.64 1.10
C GLN A 128 -9.13 -10.07 1.31
N PRO A 129 -9.79 -10.92 2.12
CA PRO A 129 -9.30 -12.26 2.40
C PRO A 129 -8.99 -13.09 1.16
N SER A 130 -9.84 -13.01 0.13
CA SER A 130 -9.66 -13.73 -1.14
C SER A 130 -8.37 -13.36 -1.87
N LYS A 131 -7.94 -12.09 -1.77
CA LYS A 131 -6.67 -11.60 -2.35
C LYS A 131 -5.49 -11.93 -1.46
N MET A 132 -5.63 -11.73 -0.14
CA MET A 132 -4.56 -11.94 0.85
C MET A 132 -3.97 -13.35 0.83
N ILE A 133 -4.76 -14.36 0.44
CA ILE A 133 -4.32 -15.76 0.42
C ILE A 133 -3.61 -16.19 -0.89
N ARG A 134 -3.59 -15.34 -1.93
CA ARG A 134 -3.18 -15.72 -3.30
C ARG A 134 -2.26 -14.69 -3.96
N ASP A 135 -2.56 -13.41 -3.80
CA ASP A 135 -1.85 -12.33 -4.46
C ASP A 135 -0.54 -12.05 -3.70
N GLY A 136 0.54 -11.74 -4.44
CA GLY A 136 1.81 -11.34 -3.81
C GLY A 136 2.63 -12.48 -3.19
N LEU A 137 2.26 -13.74 -3.44
CA LEU A 137 3.05 -14.88 -2.97
C LEU A 137 4.40 -14.92 -3.68
N VAL A 138 5.46 -14.78 -2.90
CA VAL A 138 6.87 -14.89 -3.32
C VAL A 138 7.53 -16.20 -2.86
N ALA A 139 6.82 -16.98 -2.05
CA ALA A 139 7.24 -18.26 -1.50
C ALA A 139 6.01 -19.17 -1.32
N PRO A 140 6.19 -20.51 -1.19
CA PRO A 140 5.10 -21.43 -0.88
C PRO A 140 4.39 -21.07 0.43
N LEU A 141 3.10 -21.42 0.54
CA LEU A 141 2.35 -21.25 1.77
C LEU A 141 2.90 -22.17 2.87
N HIS A 142 3.04 -21.61 4.07
CA HIS A 142 3.37 -22.40 5.26
C HIS A 142 2.24 -23.42 5.56
N PRO A 143 2.55 -24.65 6.01
CA PRO A 143 1.53 -25.68 6.29
C PRO A 143 0.40 -25.19 7.20
N GLY A 144 0.73 -24.43 8.24
CA GLY A 144 -0.26 -23.85 9.16
C GLY A 144 -1.22 -22.86 8.49
N ALA A 145 -0.72 -22.04 7.55
CA ALA A 145 -1.56 -21.12 6.78
C ALA A 145 -2.46 -21.90 5.80
N SER A 146 -1.89 -22.84 5.05
CA SER A 146 -2.65 -23.69 4.12
C SER A 146 -3.76 -24.47 4.82
N LYS A 147 -3.49 -25.02 6.01
CA LYS A 147 -4.49 -25.71 6.82
C LYS A 147 -5.68 -24.82 7.14
N TYR A 148 -5.43 -23.62 7.68
CA TYR A 148 -6.50 -22.66 7.97
C TYR A 148 -7.29 -22.28 6.71
N TYR A 149 -6.60 -21.98 5.59
CA TYR A 149 -7.29 -21.61 4.34
C TYR A 149 -8.16 -22.73 3.77
N ARG A 150 -7.75 -24.00 3.89
CA ARG A 150 -8.57 -25.15 3.49
C ARG A 150 -9.79 -25.33 4.38
N GLU A 151 -9.64 -25.20 5.69
CA GLU A 151 -10.77 -25.26 6.65
C GLU A 151 -11.82 -24.16 6.39
N ARG A 152 -11.39 -23.01 5.87
CA ARG A 152 -12.27 -21.91 5.44
C ARG A 152 -12.87 -22.11 4.05
N GLY A 153 -12.44 -23.14 3.31
CA GLY A 153 -12.85 -23.37 1.92
C GLY A 153 -12.27 -22.35 0.92
N TRP A 154 -11.17 -21.67 1.27
CA TRP A 154 -10.55 -20.65 0.42
C TRP A 154 -9.44 -21.21 -0.49
N LEU A 155 -8.92 -22.39 -0.12
CA LEU A 155 -7.90 -23.15 -0.84
C LEU A 155 -8.41 -24.58 -1.03
N ASN A 156 -8.32 -25.10 -2.26
CA ASN A 156 -8.69 -26.46 -2.64
C ASN A 156 -7.44 -27.22 -3.07
#